data_AF-A0ABD6E7L8-F1
#
_entry.id   AF-A0ABD6E7L8-F1
#
_cell.length_a   1.000
_cell.length_b   1.000
_cell.length_c   1.000
_cell.angle_alpha   90.00
_cell.angle_beta   90.00
_cell.angle_gamma   90.00
#
_symmetry.space_group_name_H-M   'P 1'
#
loop_
_entity.id
_entity.type
_entity.pdbx_description
1 polymer ?
#
loop_
_entity_poly.entity_id
_entity_poly.type
_entity_poly.pdbx_seq_one_letter_code
_entity_poly.pdbx_strand_id
1 'polypeptide(L)'
;MKFQEFSAYSCFMMVSMTSFLPWNLFMNAHEYFNHKLRNTTADTYNGSILPFEDETALQRSYEGWVTFISGISCLIGSGFNSLTTSRLSNSFRVCLGHLTTVCALLPTFILTFIDSDESQFVFFCITMFLAALASFGSMGLIASGILGLAARFPANCVQAVMLGQAVAGLLCSLLSIFCQALTTNAVLNGRFFFGIAFTWTTISVFVYIVLVRSSSITALMSDDRESYVDQFQQRLLTDQDYWEEEEQYEEGSPDDSLSLRPFEEESFIKDARTIITQAKMELLTGFIVIFITLSAFPALASLVRSTSSNKIWKSYFTSVACFLLFNCGDVFGRVLSAVIGLRRNKLFVFAILRALFVPLLFFSNIRPRHHSRTFIDDDLLFILFMSLFSTTNGFIFSAAGISATRFAF
;
A
#
# COMPACT_ATOMS: atom_id res chain seq x y z
N MET A 1 -2.60 21.80 -15.83
CA MET A 1 -1.59 20.74 -15.99
C MET A 1 -1.33 20.57 -17.49
N LYS A 2 -0.08 20.70 -17.92
CA LYS A 2 0.31 20.51 -19.34
C LYS A 2 0.08 19.02 -19.69
N PHE A 3 -0.15 18.69 -20.97
CA PHE A 3 -0.41 17.31 -21.41
C PHE A 3 0.68 16.31 -20.98
N GLN A 4 1.94 16.75 -20.97
CA GLN A 4 3.09 15.96 -20.55
C GLN A 4 3.08 15.62 -19.04
N GLU A 5 2.74 16.60 -18.19
CA GLU A 5 2.58 16.40 -16.74
C GLU A 5 1.45 15.41 -16.43
N PHE A 6 0.31 15.55 -17.14
CA PHE A 6 -0.82 14.62 -17.00
C PHE A 6 -0.40 13.20 -17.39
N SER A 7 0.30 13.04 -18.51
CA SER A 7 0.77 11.73 -18.96
C SER A 7 1.73 11.07 -17.96
N ALA A 8 2.68 11.83 -17.41
CA ALA A 8 3.60 11.32 -16.39
C ALA A 8 2.84 10.91 -15.12
N TYR A 9 1.93 11.77 -14.65
CA TYR A 9 1.07 11.51 -13.50
C TYR A 9 0.27 10.21 -13.68
N SER A 10 -0.40 10.03 -14.83
CA SER A 10 -1.17 8.82 -15.13
C SER A 10 -0.31 7.56 -15.15
N CYS A 11 0.89 7.62 -15.74
CA CYS A 11 1.81 6.48 -15.77
C CYS A 11 2.30 6.11 -14.37
N PHE A 12 2.71 7.09 -13.54
CA PHE A 12 3.10 6.85 -12.15
C PHE A 12 1.96 6.22 -11.34
N MET A 13 0.76 6.76 -11.48
CA MET A 13 -0.43 6.26 -10.81
C MET A 13 -0.74 4.82 -11.21
N MET A 14 -0.75 4.51 -12.52
CA MET A 14 -1.08 3.18 -13.03
C MET A 14 -0.04 2.12 -12.65
N VAL A 15 1.26 2.44 -12.75
CA VAL A 15 2.32 1.52 -12.30
C VAL A 15 2.26 1.32 -10.79
N SER A 16 1.93 2.36 -10.03
CA SER A 16 1.81 2.25 -8.59
C SER A 16 0.58 1.45 -8.15
N MET A 17 -0.52 1.42 -8.92
CA MET A 17 -1.64 0.53 -8.62
C MET A 17 -1.19 -0.94 -8.59
N THR A 18 -0.31 -1.33 -9.52
CA THR A 18 0.26 -2.69 -9.62
C THR A 18 1.04 -3.11 -8.38
N SER A 19 1.61 -2.15 -7.64
CA SER A 19 2.35 -2.48 -6.42
C SER A 19 1.48 -3.01 -5.27
N PHE A 20 0.18 -2.69 -5.24
CA PHE A 20 -0.74 -3.10 -4.17
C PHE A 20 -1.85 -4.05 -4.64
N LEU A 21 -2.15 -4.06 -5.95
CA LEU A 21 -3.21 -4.89 -6.52
C LEU A 21 -3.05 -6.40 -6.20
N PRO A 22 -1.86 -7.02 -6.34
CA PRO A 22 -1.70 -8.45 -6.05
C PRO A 22 -2.05 -8.80 -4.61
N TRP A 23 -1.52 -8.06 -3.64
CA TRP A 23 -1.81 -8.28 -2.21
C TRP A 23 -3.29 -8.13 -1.91
N ASN A 24 -3.92 -7.05 -2.41
CA ASN A 24 -5.35 -6.81 -2.19
C ASN A 24 -6.20 -7.95 -2.74
N LEU A 25 -5.83 -8.53 -3.88
CA LEU A 25 -6.59 -9.64 -4.49
C LEU A 25 -6.39 -10.97 -3.75
N PHE A 26 -5.19 -11.25 -3.23
CA PHE A 26 -4.98 -12.41 -2.34
C PHE A 26 -5.84 -12.30 -1.07
N MET A 27 -5.89 -11.11 -0.45
CA MET A 27 -6.72 -10.86 0.73
C MET A 27 -8.22 -10.94 0.42
N ASN A 28 -8.66 -10.34 -0.68
CA ASN A 28 -10.09 -10.17 -0.97
C ASN A 28 -10.73 -11.38 -1.68
N ALA A 29 -9.94 -12.34 -2.18
CA ALA A 29 -10.44 -13.60 -2.74
C ALA A 29 -10.89 -14.60 -1.64
N HIS A 30 -11.53 -14.08 -0.58
CA HIS A 30 -11.92 -14.81 0.62
C HIS A 30 -12.80 -16.03 0.31
N GLU A 31 -13.86 -15.84 -0.48
CA GLU A 31 -14.76 -16.94 -0.85
C GLU A 31 -14.04 -18.06 -1.61
N TYR A 32 -13.09 -17.71 -2.48
CA TYR A 32 -12.31 -18.67 -3.26
C TYR A 32 -11.44 -19.54 -2.35
N PHE A 33 -10.66 -18.92 -1.44
CA PHE A 33 -9.80 -19.66 -0.54
C PHE A 33 -10.59 -20.44 0.51
N ASN A 34 -11.70 -19.89 1.01
CA ASN A 34 -12.61 -20.63 1.87
C ASN A 34 -13.18 -21.86 1.19
N HIS A 35 -13.57 -21.76 -0.08
CA HIS A 35 -14.04 -22.92 -0.83
C HIS A 35 -12.93 -23.95 -1.06
N LYS A 36 -11.72 -23.51 -1.43
CA LYS A 36 -10.58 -24.39 -1.70
C LYS A 36 -10.04 -25.13 -0.47
N LEU A 37 -10.22 -24.56 0.72
CA LEU A 37 -9.74 -25.10 2.00
C LEU A 37 -10.88 -25.68 2.86
N ARG A 38 -12.08 -25.83 2.28
CA ARG A 38 -13.27 -26.37 2.95
C ARG A 38 -13.07 -27.82 3.38
N ASN A 39 -13.88 -28.29 4.32
CA ASN A 39 -13.89 -29.69 4.65
C ASN A 39 -14.44 -30.52 3.48
N THR A 40 -13.64 -31.47 2.97
CA THR A 40 -14.01 -32.36 1.86
C THR A 40 -14.49 -33.74 2.32
N THR A 41 -14.31 -34.07 3.61
CA THR A 41 -14.70 -35.37 4.21
C THR A 41 -16.04 -35.34 4.94
N ALA A 42 -16.73 -34.19 4.96
CA ALA A 42 -18.08 -34.10 5.48
C ALA A 42 -19.04 -34.84 4.52
N ASP A 43 -19.30 -36.10 4.84
CA ASP A 43 -20.25 -36.94 4.11
C ASP A 43 -21.62 -36.29 4.01
N THR A 44 -22.22 -36.49 2.83
CA THR A 44 -23.63 -36.24 2.52
C THR A 44 -24.52 -37.14 3.39
N TYR A 45 -24.71 -36.80 4.65
CA TYR A 45 -25.66 -37.52 5.51
C TYR A 45 -27.03 -36.82 5.47
N ASN A 46 -27.96 -37.40 4.70
CA ASN A 46 -29.41 -37.19 4.79
C ASN A 46 -29.97 -35.77 4.57
N GLY A 47 -29.49 -35.00 3.60
CA GLY A 47 -30.25 -33.86 3.04
C GLY A 47 -30.65 -32.76 4.04
N SER A 48 -30.14 -32.79 5.26
CA SER A 48 -30.32 -31.76 6.28
C SER A 48 -29.01 -31.00 6.38
N ILE A 49 -29.01 -29.79 5.85
CA ILE A 49 -27.96 -28.79 6.03
C ILE A 49 -27.85 -28.54 7.54
N LEU A 50 -26.89 -29.17 8.22
CA LEU A 50 -26.56 -28.79 9.58
C LEU A 50 -25.97 -27.37 9.54
N PRO A 51 -26.55 -26.40 10.25
CA PRO A 51 -26.02 -25.04 10.26
C PRO A 51 -24.76 -25.04 11.13
N PHE A 52 -23.63 -24.66 10.54
CA PHE A 52 -22.24 -24.73 11.06
C PHE A 52 -21.51 -26.05 10.81
N GLU A 53 -20.97 -26.20 9.59
CA GLU A 53 -19.68 -26.89 9.46
C GLU A 53 -18.61 -26.01 10.14
N ASP A 54 -17.93 -26.53 11.14
CA ASP A 54 -16.78 -25.86 11.74
C ASP A 54 -15.72 -25.61 10.66
N GLU A 55 -15.43 -24.34 10.36
CA GLU A 55 -14.37 -23.94 9.42
C GLU A 55 -13.07 -24.70 9.74
N THR A 56 -12.38 -25.22 8.72
CA THR A 56 -11.12 -25.92 8.92
C THR A 56 -10.06 -24.99 9.50
N ALA A 57 -9.04 -25.55 10.15
CA ALA A 57 -7.92 -24.75 10.66
C ALA A 57 -7.21 -23.95 9.55
N LEU A 58 -7.19 -24.47 8.32
CA LEU A 58 -6.62 -23.79 7.15
C LEU A 58 -7.48 -22.59 6.72
N GLN A 59 -8.81 -22.70 6.73
CA GLN A 59 -9.72 -21.58 6.44
C GLN A 59 -9.51 -20.44 7.44
N ARG A 60 -9.56 -20.75 8.75
CA ARG A 60 -9.44 -19.74 9.82
C ARG A 60 -8.10 -19.02 9.83
N SER A 61 -7.02 -19.71 9.43
CA SER A 61 -5.66 -19.17 9.50
C SER A 61 -5.17 -18.53 8.21
N TYR A 62 -5.90 -18.68 7.10
CA TYR A 62 -5.49 -18.20 5.77
C TYR A 62 -5.13 -16.71 5.76
N GLU A 63 -6.06 -15.84 6.19
CA GLU A 63 -5.87 -14.38 6.16
C GLU A 63 -4.70 -13.93 7.04
N GLY A 64 -4.51 -14.59 8.19
CA GLY A 64 -3.38 -14.34 9.08
C GLY A 64 -2.05 -14.70 8.42
N TRP A 65 -1.96 -15.90 7.84
CA TRP A 65 -0.74 -16.37 7.18
C TRP A 65 -0.38 -15.57 5.95
N VAL A 66 -1.34 -15.28 5.07
CA VAL A 66 -1.08 -14.49 3.87
C VAL A 66 -0.63 -13.07 4.21
N THR A 67 -1.22 -12.45 5.24
CA THR A 67 -0.81 -11.13 5.74
C THR A 67 0.61 -11.17 6.29
N PHE A 68 0.91 -12.16 7.14
CA PHE A 68 2.22 -12.31 7.77
C PHE A 68 3.33 -12.55 6.74
N ILE A 69 3.16 -13.54 5.87
CA ILE A 69 4.16 -13.90 4.86
C ILE A 69 4.35 -12.77 3.86
N SER A 70 3.27 -12.16 3.38
CA SER A 70 3.35 -11.01 2.47
C SER A 70 4.06 -9.82 3.10
N GLY A 71 3.82 -9.55 4.39
CA GLY A 71 4.49 -8.49 5.14
C GLY A 71 5.99 -8.70 5.27
N ILE A 72 6.42 -9.93 5.63
CA ILE A 72 7.84 -10.29 5.69
C ILE A 72 8.49 -10.19 4.30
N SER A 73 7.85 -10.72 3.26
CA SER A 73 8.36 -10.63 1.89
C SER A 73 8.45 -9.19 1.38
N CYS A 74 7.48 -8.34 1.71
CA CYS A 74 7.51 -6.91 1.42
C CYS A 74 8.71 -6.23 2.12
N LEU A 75 8.96 -6.55 3.40
CA LEU A 75 10.09 -6.02 4.15
C LEU A 75 11.43 -6.44 3.52
N ILE A 76 11.58 -7.72 3.17
CA ILE A 76 12.79 -8.24 2.51
C ILE A 76 12.98 -7.56 1.13
N GLY A 77 11.92 -7.44 0.33
CA GLY A 77 11.97 -6.78 -0.97
C GLY A 77 12.32 -5.29 -0.87
N SER A 78 11.72 -4.58 0.07
CA SER A 78 12.01 -3.16 0.32
C SER A 78 13.44 -2.96 0.83
N GLY A 79 13.91 -3.85 1.70
CA GLY A 79 15.29 -3.87 2.19
C GLY A 79 16.29 -4.12 1.06
N PHE A 80 16.05 -5.14 0.23
CA PHE A 80 16.84 -5.39 -0.98
C PHE A 80 16.86 -4.17 -1.89
N ASN A 81 15.69 -3.56 -2.15
CA ASN A 81 15.59 -2.37 -2.98
C ASN A 81 16.43 -1.23 -2.40
N SER A 82 16.31 -0.94 -1.10
CA SER A 82 17.06 0.13 -0.43
C SER A 82 18.57 -0.10 -0.49
N LEU A 83 19.04 -1.28 -0.10
CA LEU A 83 20.47 -1.64 -0.04
C LEU A 83 21.13 -1.67 -1.42
N THR A 84 20.38 -1.95 -2.48
CA THR A 84 20.90 -2.01 -3.85
C THR A 84 20.76 -0.69 -4.60
N THR A 85 20.26 0.38 -3.96
CA THR A 85 20.04 1.68 -4.62
C THR A 85 21.28 2.30 -5.24
N SER A 86 22.45 2.11 -4.61
CA SER A 86 23.74 2.60 -5.13
C SER A 86 24.33 1.70 -6.21
N ARG A 87 23.97 0.41 -6.24
CA ARG A 87 24.61 -0.62 -7.10
C ARG A 87 23.79 -0.97 -8.34
N LEU A 88 22.46 -0.91 -8.24
CA LEU A 88 21.54 -1.34 -9.30
C LEU A 88 20.66 -0.16 -9.74
N SER A 89 20.46 -0.05 -11.06
CA SER A 89 19.59 0.98 -11.60
C SER A 89 18.15 0.82 -11.09
N ASN A 90 17.43 1.94 -10.95
CA ASN A 90 16.02 1.91 -10.56
C ASN A 90 15.18 1.09 -11.56
N SER A 91 15.47 1.24 -12.86
CA SER A 91 14.79 0.51 -13.92
C SER A 91 14.96 -1.00 -13.81
N PHE A 92 16.16 -1.46 -13.48
CA PHE A 92 16.40 -2.89 -13.24
C PHE A 92 15.55 -3.40 -12.07
N ARG A 93 15.55 -2.69 -10.94
CA ARG A 93 14.80 -3.10 -9.73
C ARG A 93 13.29 -3.16 -9.96
N VAL A 94 12.70 -2.17 -10.62
CA VAL A 94 11.26 -2.15 -10.92
C VAL A 94 10.89 -3.22 -11.97
N CYS A 95 11.72 -3.44 -12.99
CA CYS A 95 11.51 -4.52 -13.96
C CYS A 95 11.60 -5.91 -13.31
N LEU A 96 12.58 -6.11 -12.42
CA LEU A 96 12.70 -7.34 -11.62
C LEU A 96 11.47 -7.55 -10.74
N GLY A 97 10.93 -6.48 -10.15
CA GLY A 97 9.67 -6.50 -9.42
C GLY A 97 8.51 -7.00 -10.27
N HIS A 98 8.30 -6.41 -11.45
CA HIS A 98 7.25 -6.85 -12.38
C HIS A 98 7.44 -8.31 -12.81
N LEU A 99 8.65 -8.71 -13.18
CA LEU A 99 8.96 -10.09 -13.57
C LEU A 99 8.60 -11.07 -12.44
N THR A 100 9.02 -10.76 -11.21
CA THR A 100 8.74 -11.60 -10.04
C THR A 100 7.24 -11.71 -9.79
N THR A 101 6.50 -10.59 -9.87
CA THR A 101 5.05 -10.58 -9.66
C THR A 101 4.31 -11.35 -10.77
N VAL A 102 4.69 -11.21 -12.03
CA VAL A 102 4.09 -11.99 -13.14
C VAL A 102 4.37 -13.48 -12.98
N CYS A 103 5.61 -13.86 -12.64
CA CYS A 103 5.99 -15.25 -12.38
C CYS A 103 5.27 -15.85 -11.17
N ALA A 104 4.81 -15.04 -10.22
CA ALA A 104 4.01 -15.49 -9.08
C ALA A 104 2.51 -15.58 -9.41
N LEU A 105 1.97 -14.60 -10.15
CA LEU A 105 0.55 -14.53 -10.50
C LEU A 105 0.14 -15.55 -11.55
N LEU A 106 0.99 -15.85 -12.53
CA LEU A 106 0.69 -16.85 -13.57
C LEU A 106 0.36 -18.24 -12.98
N PRO A 107 1.22 -18.87 -12.15
CA PRO A 107 0.89 -20.13 -11.52
C PRO A 107 -0.28 -20.01 -10.55
N THR A 108 -0.43 -18.87 -9.84
CA THR A 108 -1.61 -18.64 -8.99
C THR A 108 -2.90 -18.69 -9.80
N PHE A 109 -2.92 -18.06 -10.97
CA PHE A 109 -4.06 -18.10 -11.88
C PHE A 109 -4.32 -19.52 -12.41
N ILE A 110 -3.28 -20.27 -12.80
CA ILE A 110 -3.41 -21.67 -13.24
C ILE A 110 -3.99 -22.55 -12.13
N LEU A 111 -3.57 -22.37 -10.87
CA LEU A 111 -4.08 -23.13 -9.72
C LEU A 111 -5.60 -22.95 -9.51
N THR A 112 -6.21 -21.88 -10.01
CA THR A 112 -7.68 -21.70 -9.96
C THR A 112 -8.45 -22.66 -10.87
N PHE A 113 -7.77 -23.34 -11.79
CA PHE A 113 -8.36 -24.37 -12.67
C PHE A 113 -8.10 -25.79 -12.18
N ILE A 114 -7.12 -25.98 -11.31
CA ILE A 114 -6.72 -27.29 -10.81
C ILE A 114 -7.54 -27.64 -9.58
N ASP A 115 -8.03 -28.88 -9.49
CA ASP A 115 -8.65 -29.39 -8.27
C ASP A 115 -7.58 -29.73 -7.23
N SER A 116 -7.81 -29.30 -5.99
CA SER A 116 -6.86 -29.40 -4.87
C SER A 116 -7.47 -30.09 -3.65
N ASP A 117 -8.65 -30.69 -3.79
CA ASP A 117 -9.40 -31.29 -2.68
C ASP A 117 -8.62 -32.44 -1.99
N GLU A 118 -7.82 -33.21 -2.72
CA GLU A 118 -6.98 -34.28 -2.14
C GLU A 118 -5.72 -33.76 -1.42
N SER A 119 -5.26 -32.54 -1.74
CA SER A 119 -3.95 -32.01 -1.34
C SER A 119 -4.02 -30.55 -0.86
N GLN A 120 -5.02 -30.23 -0.04
CA GLN A 120 -5.31 -28.86 0.41
C GLN A 120 -4.13 -28.20 1.15
N PHE A 121 -3.38 -28.96 1.95
CA PHE A 121 -2.20 -28.43 2.65
C PHE A 121 -1.07 -28.05 1.68
N VAL A 122 -0.84 -28.86 0.63
CA VAL A 122 0.16 -28.55 -0.39
C VAL A 122 -0.27 -27.30 -1.19
N PHE A 123 -1.55 -27.22 -1.58
CA PHE A 123 -2.12 -26.04 -2.21
C PHE A 123 -1.94 -24.78 -1.33
N PHE A 124 -2.19 -24.90 -0.03
CA PHE A 124 -1.99 -23.82 0.92
C PHE A 124 -0.54 -23.33 0.94
N CYS A 125 0.42 -24.24 1.11
CA CYS A 125 1.85 -23.91 1.14
C CYS A 125 2.33 -23.27 -0.16
N ILE A 126 1.93 -23.80 -1.32
CA ILE A 126 2.27 -23.23 -2.63
C ILE A 126 1.66 -21.82 -2.76
N THR A 127 0.38 -21.66 -2.37
CA THR A 127 -0.29 -20.36 -2.41
C THR A 127 0.43 -19.33 -1.53
N MET A 128 0.82 -19.70 -0.32
CA MET A 128 1.56 -18.82 0.58
C MET A 128 2.90 -18.40 -0.01
N PHE A 129 3.64 -19.33 -0.63
CA PHE A 129 4.89 -19.03 -1.31
C PHE A 129 4.69 -18.09 -2.52
N LEU A 130 3.65 -18.31 -3.32
CA LEU A 130 3.34 -17.43 -4.45
C LEU A 130 2.91 -16.03 -3.98
N ALA A 131 2.11 -15.93 -2.91
CA ALA A 131 1.76 -14.64 -2.30
C ALA A 131 3.00 -13.91 -1.76
N ALA A 132 3.95 -14.65 -1.19
CA ALA A 132 5.25 -14.15 -0.75
C ALA A 132 6.03 -13.52 -1.93
N LEU A 133 6.20 -14.27 -3.02
CA LEU A 133 6.90 -13.81 -4.22
C LEU A 133 6.19 -12.61 -4.87
N ALA A 134 4.86 -12.66 -4.96
CA ALA A 134 4.06 -11.56 -5.49
C ALA A 134 4.28 -10.29 -4.66
N SER A 135 4.30 -10.39 -3.33
CA SER A 135 4.49 -9.27 -2.41
C SER A 135 5.93 -8.74 -2.41
N PHE A 136 6.92 -9.62 -2.51
CA PHE A 136 8.32 -9.24 -2.70
C PHE A 136 8.49 -8.38 -3.96
N GLY A 137 7.95 -8.84 -5.10
CA GLY A 137 8.03 -8.13 -6.37
C GLY A 137 7.22 -6.83 -6.37
N SER A 138 5.96 -6.88 -5.94
CA SER A 138 5.01 -5.77 -6.07
C SER A 138 5.22 -4.69 -5.00
N MET A 139 4.97 -5.00 -3.73
CA MET A 139 5.12 -4.03 -2.64
C MET A 139 6.60 -3.74 -2.35
N GLY A 140 7.45 -4.77 -2.38
CA GLY A 140 8.87 -4.63 -2.09
C GLY A 140 9.64 -3.85 -3.16
N LEU A 141 9.65 -4.33 -4.41
CA LEU A 141 10.45 -3.75 -5.48
C LEU A 141 9.71 -2.65 -6.27
N ILE A 142 8.50 -2.91 -6.77
CA ILE A 142 7.76 -1.93 -7.59
C ILE A 142 7.38 -0.71 -6.75
N ALA A 143 6.74 -0.88 -5.58
CA ALA A 143 6.29 0.25 -4.76
C ALA A 143 7.46 1.12 -4.30
N SER A 144 8.51 0.50 -3.77
CA SER A 144 9.71 1.24 -3.31
C SER A 144 10.45 1.90 -4.46
N GLY A 145 10.60 1.20 -5.60
CA GLY A 145 11.30 1.73 -6.78
C GLY A 145 10.54 2.84 -7.50
N ILE A 146 9.21 2.75 -7.60
CA ILE A 146 8.39 3.80 -8.23
C ILE A 146 8.27 5.02 -7.32
N LEU A 147 8.18 4.83 -5.99
CA LEU A 147 8.17 5.93 -5.03
C LEU A 147 9.52 6.66 -5.01
N GLY A 148 10.63 5.92 -4.98
CA GLY A 148 11.97 6.49 -5.05
C GLY A 148 12.24 7.21 -6.37
N LEU A 149 11.68 6.71 -7.48
CA LEU A 149 11.73 7.41 -8.78
C LEU A 149 10.90 8.69 -8.75
N ALA A 150 9.66 8.61 -8.27
CA ALA A 150 8.72 9.73 -8.21
C ALA A 150 9.21 10.88 -7.30
N ALA A 151 10.01 10.57 -6.27
CA ALA A 151 10.64 11.57 -5.42
C ALA A 151 11.57 12.52 -6.20
N ARG A 152 12.12 12.10 -7.35
CA ARG A 152 12.98 12.93 -8.23
C ARG A 152 12.21 13.90 -9.13
N PHE A 153 10.90 13.92 -9.01
CA PHE A 153 9.96 14.72 -9.79
C PHE A 153 9.17 15.65 -8.86
N PRO A 154 8.39 16.59 -9.40
CA PRO A 154 7.55 17.44 -8.57
C PRO A 154 6.68 16.61 -7.61
N ALA A 155 6.36 17.17 -6.44
CA ALA A 155 5.58 16.48 -5.40
C ALA A 155 4.27 15.83 -5.90
N ASN A 156 3.70 16.34 -6.99
CA ASN A 156 2.53 15.77 -7.66
C ASN A 156 2.76 14.33 -8.15
N CYS A 157 3.99 13.95 -8.53
CA CYS A 157 4.31 12.58 -8.94
C CYS A 157 4.35 11.62 -7.75
N VAL A 158 4.90 12.04 -6.61
CA VAL A 158 4.82 11.28 -5.35
C VAL A 158 3.37 11.09 -4.95
N GLN A 159 2.57 12.16 -5.06
CA GLN A 159 1.14 12.10 -4.81
C GLN A 159 0.42 11.13 -5.78
N ALA A 160 0.79 11.11 -7.06
CA ALA A 160 0.25 10.18 -8.05
C ALA A 160 0.51 8.71 -7.68
N VAL A 161 1.74 8.40 -7.25
CA VAL A 161 2.13 7.08 -6.75
C VAL A 161 1.26 6.70 -5.55
N MET A 162 1.23 7.55 -4.53
CA MET A 162 0.46 7.30 -3.32
C MET A 162 -1.04 7.16 -3.60
N LEU A 163 -1.60 7.96 -4.52
CA LEU A 163 -2.99 7.84 -4.94
C LEU A 163 -3.24 6.53 -5.69
N GLY A 164 -2.33 6.11 -6.57
CA GLY A 164 -2.39 4.84 -7.28
C GLY A 164 -2.50 3.64 -6.33
N GLN A 165 -1.73 3.63 -5.24
CA GLN A 165 -1.83 2.57 -4.22
C GLN A 165 -3.22 2.47 -3.59
N ALA A 166 -3.84 3.62 -3.27
CA ALA A 166 -5.20 3.65 -2.71
C ALA A 166 -6.27 3.23 -3.73
N VAL A 167 -6.13 3.68 -4.98
CA VAL A 167 -7.05 3.32 -6.05
C VAL A 167 -7.00 1.82 -6.33
N ALA A 168 -5.86 1.15 -6.17
CA ALA A 168 -5.81 -0.31 -6.25
C ALA A 168 -6.75 -0.99 -5.24
N GLY A 169 -6.78 -0.51 -3.99
CA GLY A 169 -7.69 -1.03 -2.96
C GLY A 169 -9.17 -0.73 -3.26
N LEU A 170 -9.46 0.45 -3.82
CA LEU A 170 -10.80 0.82 -4.29
C LEU A 170 -11.28 -0.11 -5.40
N LEU A 171 -10.45 -0.34 -6.42
CA LEU A 171 -10.75 -1.25 -7.52
C LEU A 171 -10.95 -2.68 -7.02
N CYS A 172 -10.13 -3.15 -6.08
CA CYS A 172 -10.33 -4.46 -5.45
C CYS A 172 -11.65 -4.58 -4.68
N SER A 173 -12.06 -3.54 -3.95
CA SER A 173 -13.34 -3.55 -3.22
C SER A 173 -14.54 -3.54 -4.17
N LEU A 174 -14.46 -2.75 -5.24
CA LEU A 174 -15.48 -2.76 -6.30
C LEU A 174 -15.54 -4.10 -7.02
N LEU A 175 -14.38 -4.71 -7.30
CA LEU A 175 -14.31 -6.04 -7.90
C LEU A 175 -14.94 -7.10 -6.99
N SER A 176 -14.68 -7.08 -5.68
CA SER A 176 -15.33 -7.97 -4.72
C SER A 176 -16.85 -7.86 -4.75
N ILE A 177 -17.39 -6.64 -4.75
CA ILE A 177 -18.84 -6.41 -4.82
C ILE A 177 -19.41 -6.90 -6.16
N PHE A 178 -18.71 -6.62 -7.26
CA PHE A 178 -19.11 -7.04 -8.59
C PHE A 178 -19.12 -8.56 -8.73
N CYS A 179 -18.07 -9.25 -8.28
CA CYS A 179 -17.99 -10.70 -8.25
C CYS A 179 -19.09 -11.33 -7.39
N GLN A 180 -19.33 -10.80 -6.19
CA GLN A 180 -20.42 -11.24 -5.31
C GLN A 180 -21.81 -11.05 -5.96
N ALA A 181 -21.99 -10.03 -6.80
CA ALA A 181 -23.24 -9.80 -7.54
C ALA A 181 -23.39 -10.68 -8.79
N LEU A 182 -22.30 -11.02 -9.47
CA LEU A 182 -22.34 -11.76 -10.73
C LEU A 182 -22.42 -13.28 -10.58
N THR A 183 -21.71 -13.85 -9.61
CA THR A 183 -21.60 -15.31 -9.50
C THR A 183 -21.55 -15.76 -8.05
N THR A 184 -22.29 -16.82 -7.76
CA THR A 184 -22.24 -17.57 -6.50
C THR A 184 -21.15 -18.64 -6.50
N ASN A 185 -20.50 -18.88 -7.65
CA ASN A 185 -19.42 -19.85 -7.79
C ASN A 185 -18.08 -19.25 -7.33
N ALA A 186 -17.61 -19.71 -6.16
CA ALA A 186 -16.36 -19.28 -5.53
C ALA A 186 -15.11 -19.53 -6.40
N VAL A 187 -15.08 -20.60 -7.20
CA VAL A 187 -13.96 -20.89 -8.09
C VAL A 187 -13.91 -19.90 -9.25
N LEU A 188 -15.08 -19.57 -9.81
CA LEU A 188 -15.18 -18.53 -10.84
C LEU A 188 -14.79 -17.15 -10.30
N ASN A 189 -15.15 -16.84 -9.05
CA ASN A 189 -14.66 -15.64 -8.37
C ASN A 189 -13.12 -15.62 -8.32
N GLY A 190 -12.47 -16.68 -7.84
CA GLY A 190 -11.00 -16.77 -7.83
C GLY A 190 -10.36 -16.55 -9.21
N ARG A 191 -10.95 -17.11 -10.27
CA ARG A 191 -10.48 -16.92 -11.66
C ARG A 191 -10.53 -15.45 -12.09
N PHE A 192 -11.62 -14.74 -11.80
CA PHE A 192 -11.71 -13.32 -12.12
C PHE A 192 -10.66 -12.50 -11.38
N PHE A 193 -10.48 -12.74 -10.07
CA PHE A 193 -9.50 -12.02 -9.26
C PHE A 193 -8.08 -12.19 -9.83
N PHE A 194 -7.60 -13.42 -9.97
CA PHE A 194 -6.22 -13.67 -10.40
C PHE A 194 -6.00 -13.42 -11.90
N GLY A 195 -7.03 -13.60 -12.73
CA GLY A 195 -6.99 -13.23 -14.15
C GLY A 195 -6.82 -11.72 -14.34
N ILE A 196 -7.62 -10.90 -13.65
CA ILE A 196 -7.50 -9.44 -13.68
C ILE A 196 -6.14 -9.00 -13.12
N ALA A 197 -5.69 -9.59 -12.01
CA ALA A 197 -4.37 -9.30 -11.44
C ALA A 197 -3.24 -9.49 -12.45
N PHE A 198 -3.25 -10.65 -13.11
CA PHE A 198 -2.25 -11.04 -14.10
C PHE A 198 -2.26 -10.09 -15.29
N THR A 199 -3.43 -9.87 -15.90
CA THR A 199 -3.57 -8.96 -17.05
C THR A 199 -3.15 -7.54 -16.69
N TRP A 200 -3.59 -7.01 -15.54
CA TRP A 200 -3.19 -5.67 -15.09
C TRP A 200 -1.67 -5.55 -14.93
N THR A 201 -1.05 -6.53 -14.25
CA THR A 201 0.40 -6.53 -14.01
C THR A 201 1.18 -6.59 -15.32
N THR A 202 0.73 -7.39 -16.29
CA THR A 202 1.32 -7.46 -17.63
C THR A 202 1.21 -6.11 -18.36
N ILE A 203 0.04 -5.45 -18.33
CA ILE A 203 -0.13 -4.11 -18.93
C ILE A 203 0.80 -3.09 -18.25
N SER A 204 0.93 -3.15 -16.93
CA SER A 204 1.81 -2.27 -16.15
C SER A 204 3.28 -2.33 -16.58
N VAL A 205 3.77 -3.48 -17.07
CA VAL A 205 5.13 -3.59 -17.62
C VAL A 205 5.31 -2.63 -18.79
N PHE A 206 4.37 -2.63 -19.74
CA PHE A 206 4.43 -1.76 -20.91
C PHE A 206 4.33 -0.28 -20.51
N VAL A 207 3.45 0.04 -19.57
CA VAL A 207 3.30 1.41 -19.04
C VAL A 207 4.58 1.88 -18.36
N TYR A 208 5.26 1.01 -17.61
CA TYR A 208 6.54 1.33 -16.99
C TYR A 208 7.64 1.58 -18.03
N ILE A 209 7.70 0.78 -19.09
CA ILE A 209 8.66 0.99 -20.18
C ILE A 209 8.41 2.34 -20.86
N VAL A 210 7.15 2.70 -21.11
CA VAL A 210 6.76 4.01 -21.65
C VAL A 210 7.16 5.14 -20.70
N LEU A 211 6.92 4.97 -19.39
CA LEU A 211 7.31 5.94 -18.35
C LEU A 211 8.81 6.23 -18.39
N VAL A 212 9.66 5.20 -18.45
CA VAL A 212 11.12 5.39 -18.40
C VAL A 212 11.69 5.88 -19.74
N ARG A 213 11.04 5.58 -20.88
CA ARG A 213 11.52 5.97 -22.21
C ARG A 213 10.97 7.30 -22.73
N SER A 214 9.95 7.87 -22.08
CA SER A 214 9.35 9.11 -22.53
C SER A 214 10.32 10.28 -22.39
N SER A 215 10.67 10.90 -23.51
CA SER A 215 11.48 12.14 -23.56
C SER A 215 10.80 13.29 -22.81
N SER A 216 9.48 13.30 -22.73
CA SER A 216 8.71 14.29 -21.96
C SER A 216 8.96 14.19 -20.44
N ILE A 217 9.26 12.99 -19.94
CA ILE A 217 9.57 12.78 -18.52
C ILE A 217 11.00 13.24 -18.24
N THR A 218 11.94 12.99 -19.16
CA THR A 218 13.30 13.53 -19.07
C THR A 218 13.31 15.07 -19.08
N ALA A 219 12.47 15.71 -19.89
CA ALA A 219 12.31 17.16 -19.92
C ALA A 219 11.70 17.72 -18.62
N LEU A 220 10.77 16.99 -17.98
CA LEU A 220 10.23 17.36 -16.67
C LEU A 220 11.31 17.31 -15.58
N MET A 221 12.25 16.35 -15.66
CA MET A 221 13.37 16.24 -14.72
C MET A 221 14.38 17.38 -14.86
N SER A 222 14.57 17.93 -16.06
CA SER A 222 15.49 19.06 -16.27
C SER A 222 14.89 20.38 -15.79
N ASP A 223 13.61 20.63 -16.09
CA ASP A 223 12.89 21.86 -15.73
C ASP A 223 12.73 22.00 -14.21
N ASP A 224 12.36 20.91 -13.52
CA ASP A 224 12.19 20.92 -12.06
C ASP A 224 13.54 20.97 -11.34
N ARG A 225 14.61 20.40 -11.91
CA ARG A 225 15.97 20.50 -11.36
C ARG A 225 16.47 21.95 -11.40
N GLU A 226 16.26 22.67 -12.50
CA GLU A 226 16.60 24.09 -12.59
C GLU A 226 15.78 24.90 -11.56
N SER A 227 14.46 24.68 -11.47
CA SER A 227 13.63 25.38 -10.50
C SER A 227 13.97 25.07 -9.03
N TYR A 228 14.39 23.83 -8.72
CA TYR A 228 14.85 23.46 -7.38
C TYR A 228 16.21 24.06 -7.05
N VAL A 229 17.15 24.08 -8.00
CA VAL A 229 18.46 24.73 -7.83
C VAL A 229 18.28 26.22 -7.59
N ASP A 230 17.38 26.87 -8.34
CA ASP A 230 17.06 28.28 -8.14
C ASP A 230 16.44 28.54 -6.76
N GLN A 231 15.49 27.71 -6.31
CA GLN A 231 14.90 27.85 -4.96
C GLN A 231 15.90 27.55 -3.84
N PHE A 232 16.80 26.60 -4.04
CA PHE A 232 17.85 26.26 -3.08
C PHE A 232 18.90 27.37 -3.00
N GLN A 233 19.35 27.92 -4.14
CA GLN A 233 20.20 29.11 -4.18
C GLN A 233 19.49 30.30 -3.55
N GLN A 234 18.20 30.49 -3.79
CA GLN A 234 17.45 31.58 -3.18
C GLN A 234 17.36 31.43 -1.66
N ARG A 235 17.17 30.21 -1.14
CA ARG A 235 17.21 29.93 0.31
C ARG A 235 18.60 30.10 0.91
N LEU A 236 19.65 29.66 0.21
CA LEU A 236 21.02 29.90 0.61
C LEU A 236 21.31 31.40 0.66
N LEU A 237 20.81 32.19 -0.29
CA LEU A 237 20.93 33.64 -0.28
C LEU A 237 20.15 34.27 0.89
N THR A 238 18.95 33.76 1.20
CA THR A 238 18.19 34.25 2.38
C THR A 238 18.83 33.85 3.72
N ASP A 239 19.50 32.69 3.78
CA ASP A 239 20.29 32.28 4.94
C ASP A 239 21.63 33.03 4.99
N GLN A 240 22.25 33.36 3.85
CA GLN A 240 23.50 34.12 3.74
C GLN A 240 23.32 35.59 4.16
N ASP A 241 22.17 36.20 3.87
CA ASP A 241 21.75 37.50 4.43
C ASP A 241 21.66 37.47 5.98
N TYR A 242 21.49 36.28 6.57
CA TYR A 242 21.47 36.07 8.02
C TYR A 242 22.88 35.86 8.62
N TRP A 243 23.87 35.44 7.82
CA TRP A 243 25.27 35.24 8.27
C TRP A 243 26.17 36.45 7.98
N GLU A 244 25.84 37.31 7.01
CA GLU A 244 26.58 38.55 6.72
C GLU A 244 26.53 39.58 7.88
N GLU A 245 25.59 39.44 8.83
CA GLU A 245 25.58 40.25 10.08
C GLU A 245 26.48 39.69 11.19
N GLU A 246 26.99 38.44 11.10
CA GLU A 246 27.79 37.80 12.17
C GLU A 246 29.27 37.55 11.82
N GLU A 247 29.70 37.65 10.55
CA GLU A 247 31.05 37.27 10.09
C GLU A 247 32.07 38.42 9.96
N GLN A 248 32.03 39.43 10.84
CA GLN A 248 33.09 40.47 10.89
C GLN A 248 34.34 40.07 11.70
N TYR A 249 34.49 38.79 12.09
CA TYR A 249 35.70 38.33 12.78
C TYR A 249 36.14 36.93 12.30
N GLU A 250 37.40 36.88 11.85
CA GLU A 250 38.28 35.71 11.60
C GLU A 250 38.38 35.19 10.14
N GLU A 251 39.20 35.88 9.34
CA GLU A 251 39.84 35.32 8.13
C GLU A 251 41.02 34.40 8.50
N GLY A 252 41.03 33.18 7.95
CA GLY A 252 42.15 32.22 8.07
C GLY A 252 42.20 31.18 6.95
N SER A 253 43.02 31.50 5.92
CA SER A 253 43.69 30.70 4.85
C SER A 253 43.12 29.35 4.33
N PRO A 254 43.03 29.16 3.00
CA PRO A 254 42.63 27.91 2.35
C PRO A 254 43.84 27.05 1.96
N ASP A 255 43.90 25.81 2.47
CA ASP A 255 44.69 24.75 1.85
C ASP A 255 44.05 23.40 2.21
N ASP A 256 43.41 22.74 1.26
CA ASP A 256 43.72 21.31 1.06
C ASP A 256 43.28 20.79 -0.30
N SER A 257 44.17 19.97 -0.81
CA SER A 257 44.32 19.36 -2.10
C SER A 257 43.26 18.31 -2.48
N LEU A 258 43.02 18.21 -3.80
CA LEU A 258 42.28 17.12 -4.44
C LEU A 258 42.86 15.75 -4.03
N SER A 259 42.16 15.05 -3.14
CA SER A 259 42.37 13.62 -2.89
C SER A 259 41.18 12.83 -3.45
N LEU A 260 41.46 11.97 -4.44
CA LEU A 260 40.54 10.93 -4.91
C LEU A 260 40.15 10.04 -3.73
N ARG A 261 38.91 10.17 -3.25
CA ARG A 261 38.37 9.31 -2.17
C ARG A 261 38.06 7.91 -2.71
N PRO A 262 38.49 6.84 -2.03
CA PRO A 262 38.02 5.48 -2.29
C PRO A 262 36.51 5.37 -2.04
N PHE A 263 35.78 4.82 -3.01
CA PHE A 263 34.33 4.58 -3.01
C PHE A 263 33.96 3.33 -2.18
N GLU A 264 32.83 3.14 -1.48
CA GLU A 264 31.73 3.94 -0.88
C GLU A 264 30.81 2.89 -0.16
N GLU A 265 31.09 2.51 1.10
CA GLU A 265 30.14 1.70 1.92
C GLU A 265 29.86 2.38 3.26
N GLU A 266 30.89 2.99 3.87
CA GLU A 266 30.72 3.94 4.98
C GLU A 266 29.91 5.19 4.57
N SER A 267 30.00 5.62 3.31
CA SER A 267 29.22 6.77 2.81
C SER A 267 27.73 6.49 2.83
N PHE A 268 27.29 5.35 2.28
CA PHE A 268 25.87 5.02 2.18
C PHE A 268 25.19 4.93 3.55
N ILE A 269 25.83 4.29 4.54
CA ILE A 269 25.28 4.16 5.89
C ILE A 269 25.18 5.54 6.56
N LYS A 270 26.19 6.40 6.37
CA LYS A 270 26.20 7.77 6.89
C LYS A 270 25.10 8.62 6.25
N ASP A 271 24.91 8.50 4.94
CA ASP A 271 23.88 9.22 4.18
C ASP A 271 22.47 8.74 4.60
N ALA A 272 22.25 7.43 4.65
CA ALA A 272 21.01 6.84 5.12
C ALA A 272 20.68 7.27 6.56
N ARG A 273 21.66 7.27 7.46
CA ARG A 273 21.48 7.73 8.84
C ARG A 273 21.08 9.20 8.90
N THR A 274 21.69 10.03 8.06
CA THR A 274 21.38 11.47 7.99
C THR A 274 19.94 11.69 7.53
N ILE A 275 19.55 11.04 6.42
CA ILE A 275 18.18 11.12 5.88
C ILE A 275 17.16 10.62 6.91
N ILE A 276 17.40 9.47 7.55
CA ILE A 276 16.52 8.92 8.59
C ILE A 276 16.38 9.91 9.75
N THR A 277 17.48 10.56 10.16
CA THR A 277 17.45 11.53 11.28
C THR A 277 16.64 12.77 10.93
N GLN A 278 16.73 13.25 9.69
CA GLN A 278 15.99 14.41 9.20
C GLN A 278 14.49 14.10 9.02
N ALA A 279 14.16 12.95 8.44
CA ALA A 279 12.79 12.51 8.15
C ALA A 279 12.12 11.71 9.29
N LYS A 280 12.78 11.60 10.46
CA LYS A 280 12.34 10.71 11.55
C LYS A 280 10.89 10.92 11.98
N MET A 281 10.43 12.16 11.99
CA MET A 281 9.08 12.52 12.43
C MET A 281 8.03 12.09 11.40
N GLU A 282 8.34 12.23 10.12
CA GLU A 282 7.51 11.83 8.99
C GLU A 282 7.41 10.31 8.91
N LEU A 283 8.56 9.62 9.05
CA LEU A 283 8.63 8.16 9.11
C LEU A 283 7.84 7.60 10.30
N LEU A 284 7.99 8.20 11.49
CA LEU A 284 7.25 7.79 12.67
C LEU A 284 5.74 8.07 12.54
N THR A 285 5.37 9.21 11.95
CA THR A 285 3.97 9.53 11.65
C THR A 285 3.36 8.49 10.71
N GLY A 286 4.06 8.16 9.62
CA GLY A 286 3.64 7.12 8.67
C GLY A 286 3.51 5.75 9.33
N PHE A 287 4.49 5.37 10.17
CA PHE A 287 4.45 4.13 10.94
C PHE A 287 3.23 4.04 11.86
N ILE A 288 2.98 5.09 12.67
CA ILE A 288 1.82 5.14 13.59
C ILE A 288 0.51 5.00 12.81
N VAL A 289 0.38 5.76 11.71
CA VAL A 289 -0.78 5.70 10.81
C VAL A 289 -1.02 4.27 10.31
N ILE A 290 -0.02 3.61 9.73
CA ILE A 290 -0.17 2.27 9.18
C ILE A 290 -0.40 1.23 10.28
N PHE A 291 0.31 1.33 11.41
CA PHE A 291 0.17 0.42 12.54
C PHE A 291 -1.26 0.42 13.11
N ILE A 292 -1.81 1.61 13.38
CA ILE A 292 -3.18 1.75 13.86
C ILE A 292 -4.17 1.26 12.80
N THR A 293 -3.90 1.57 11.52
CA THR A 293 -4.75 1.17 10.40
C THR A 293 -4.87 -0.33 10.28
N LEU A 294 -3.74 -1.05 10.23
CA LEU A 294 -3.71 -2.50 10.10
C LEU A 294 -4.23 -3.22 11.35
N SER A 295 -4.11 -2.59 12.52
CA SER A 295 -4.69 -3.11 13.77
C SER A 295 -6.21 -3.05 13.76
N ALA A 296 -6.81 -2.04 13.13
CA ALA A 296 -8.27 -1.87 13.11
C ALA A 296 -8.93 -2.43 11.84
N PHE A 297 -8.30 -2.27 10.67
CA PHE A 297 -8.83 -2.65 9.37
C PHE A 297 -7.81 -3.50 8.58
N PRO A 298 -8.21 -4.66 8.03
CA PRO A 298 -9.57 -5.23 8.09
C PRO A 298 -9.87 -5.97 9.41
N ALA A 299 -8.85 -6.36 10.19
CA ALA A 299 -8.95 -7.37 11.25
C ALA A 299 -10.11 -7.20 12.26
N LEU A 300 -10.39 -5.97 12.71
CA LEU A 300 -11.53 -5.70 13.62
C LEU A 300 -12.78 -5.26 12.86
N ALA A 301 -12.60 -4.32 11.93
CA ALA A 301 -13.71 -3.69 11.22
C ALA A 301 -14.49 -4.67 10.33
N SER A 302 -13.84 -5.69 9.75
CA SER A 302 -14.51 -6.69 8.89
C SER A 302 -15.43 -7.63 9.67
N LEU A 303 -15.22 -7.75 10.99
CA LEU A 303 -16.01 -8.59 11.88
C LEU A 303 -17.30 -7.91 12.36
N VAL A 304 -17.45 -6.59 12.14
CA VAL A 304 -18.67 -5.86 12.47
C VAL A 304 -19.81 -6.33 11.57
N ARG A 305 -20.97 -6.58 12.17
CA ARG A 305 -22.19 -7.04 11.49
C ARG A 305 -23.31 -6.02 11.64
N SER A 306 -24.11 -5.87 10.59
CA SER A 306 -25.28 -4.99 10.60
C SER A 306 -26.40 -5.52 11.51
N THR A 307 -27.07 -4.62 12.21
CA THR A 307 -28.30 -4.91 12.99
C THR A 307 -29.59 -4.81 12.17
N SER A 308 -29.53 -4.26 10.96
CA SER A 308 -30.69 -4.01 10.09
C SER A 308 -31.54 -5.25 9.80
N SER A 309 -32.85 -5.09 9.64
CA SER A 309 -33.75 -6.16 9.20
C SER A 309 -33.60 -6.50 7.71
N ASN A 310 -33.00 -5.61 6.91
CA ASN A 310 -32.84 -5.81 5.47
C ASN A 310 -31.75 -6.86 5.16
N LYS A 311 -32.16 -7.98 4.54
CA LYS A 311 -31.27 -9.09 4.19
C LYS A 311 -30.19 -8.70 3.17
N ILE A 312 -30.53 -7.84 2.21
CA ILE A 312 -29.59 -7.36 1.18
C ILE A 312 -28.51 -6.52 1.86
N TRP A 313 -28.92 -5.56 2.70
CA TRP A 313 -27.97 -4.73 3.44
C TRP A 313 -27.03 -5.58 4.30
N LYS A 314 -27.56 -6.58 5.03
CA LYS A 314 -26.73 -7.52 5.81
C LYS A 314 -25.70 -8.27 4.95
N SER A 315 -26.07 -8.69 3.74
CA SER A 315 -25.19 -9.43 2.84
C SER A 315 -24.06 -8.57 2.25
N TYR A 316 -24.30 -7.27 2.07
CA TYR A 316 -23.33 -6.34 1.48
C TYR A 316 -22.68 -5.40 2.50
N PHE A 317 -23.11 -5.43 3.76
CA PHE A 317 -22.66 -4.50 4.80
C PHE A 317 -21.13 -4.46 4.91
N THR A 318 -20.49 -5.62 5.05
CA THR A 318 -19.03 -5.69 5.18
C THR A 318 -18.34 -5.21 3.89
N SER A 319 -18.82 -5.62 2.71
CA SER A 319 -18.24 -5.20 1.43
C SER A 319 -18.38 -3.68 1.20
N VAL A 320 -19.51 -3.08 1.58
CA VAL A 320 -19.85 -1.67 1.32
C VAL A 320 -19.40 -0.75 2.46
N ALA A 321 -19.92 -0.97 3.67
CA ALA A 321 -19.71 -0.09 4.82
C ALA A 321 -18.33 -0.25 5.47
N CYS A 322 -17.62 -1.34 5.19
CA CYS A 322 -16.24 -1.55 5.67
C CYS A 322 -15.22 -1.39 4.53
N PHE A 323 -15.15 -2.33 3.59
CA PHE A 323 -14.09 -2.34 2.58
C PHE A 323 -14.18 -1.19 1.56
N LEU A 324 -15.33 -1.02 0.91
CA LEU A 324 -15.51 0.05 -0.09
C LEU A 324 -15.41 1.43 0.56
N LEU A 325 -16.08 1.64 1.69
CA LEU A 325 -16.04 2.92 2.41
C LEU A 325 -14.62 3.27 2.89
N PHE A 326 -13.87 2.28 3.38
CA PHE A 326 -12.48 2.50 3.75
C PHE A 326 -11.66 2.96 2.53
N ASN A 327 -11.74 2.24 1.41
CA ASN A 327 -10.95 2.58 0.23
C ASN A 327 -11.37 3.92 -0.42
N CYS A 328 -12.66 4.23 -0.45
CA CYS A 328 -13.15 5.54 -0.89
C CYS A 328 -12.62 6.67 -0.02
N GLY A 329 -12.69 6.52 1.31
CA GLY A 329 -12.17 7.52 2.23
C GLY A 329 -10.65 7.64 2.16
N ASP A 330 -9.91 6.54 2.01
CA ASP A 330 -8.45 6.60 1.80
C ASP A 330 -8.12 7.43 0.56
N VAL A 331 -8.70 7.09 -0.60
CA VAL A 331 -8.54 7.85 -1.85
C VAL A 331 -8.88 9.33 -1.65
N PHE A 332 -10.03 9.63 -1.03
CA PHE A 332 -10.45 11.01 -0.75
C PHE A 332 -9.44 11.75 0.13
N GLY A 333 -8.95 11.11 1.20
CA GLY A 333 -7.93 11.66 2.08
C GLY A 333 -6.63 11.98 1.34
N ARG A 334 -6.18 11.09 0.44
CA ARG A 334 -4.96 11.31 -0.37
C ARG A 334 -5.11 12.49 -1.33
N VAL A 335 -6.27 12.61 -1.98
CA VAL A 335 -6.58 13.77 -2.83
C VAL A 335 -6.61 15.05 -1.98
N LEU A 336 -7.24 15.02 -0.81
CA LEU A 336 -7.31 16.17 0.09
C LEU A 336 -5.93 16.63 0.57
N SER A 337 -5.01 15.69 0.83
CA SER A 337 -3.63 16.02 1.24
C SER A 337 -2.82 16.74 0.17
N ALA A 338 -3.20 16.61 -1.11
CA ALA A 338 -2.57 17.33 -2.21
C ALA A 338 -2.93 18.83 -2.20
N VAL A 339 -4.08 19.18 -1.63
CA VAL A 339 -4.63 20.54 -1.62
C VAL A 339 -4.39 21.24 -0.28
N ILE A 340 -4.50 20.50 0.83
CA ILE A 340 -4.40 21.04 2.18
C ILE A 340 -3.06 20.64 2.81
N GLY A 341 -2.21 21.64 3.07
CA GLY A 341 -0.98 21.46 3.83
C GLY A 341 -1.20 21.57 5.34
N LEU A 342 -0.69 20.60 6.11
CA LEU A 342 -0.58 20.69 7.56
C LEU A 342 0.88 20.66 8.02
N ARG A 343 1.16 21.37 9.11
CA ARG A 343 2.47 21.34 9.77
C ARG A 343 2.73 19.93 10.33
N ARG A 344 3.99 19.49 10.25
CA ARG A 344 4.45 18.18 10.73
C ARG A 344 3.99 17.81 12.15
N ASN A 345 4.08 18.75 13.09
CA ASN A 345 3.68 18.48 14.48
C ASN A 345 2.17 18.17 14.60
N LYS A 346 1.33 18.81 13.77
CA LYS A 346 -0.12 18.54 13.76
C LYS A 346 -0.41 17.18 13.14
N LEU A 347 0.29 16.82 12.05
CA LEU A 347 0.16 15.49 11.44
C LEU A 347 0.51 14.38 12.44
N PHE A 348 1.59 14.55 13.19
CA PHE A 348 2.00 13.60 14.23
C PHE A 348 0.95 13.47 15.34
N VAL A 349 0.43 14.59 15.86
CA VAL A 349 -0.63 14.57 16.89
C VAL A 349 -1.90 13.89 16.36
N PHE A 350 -2.32 14.20 15.14
CA PHE A 350 -3.48 13.54 14.54
C PHE A 350 -3.23 12.05 14.28
N ALA A 351 -2.02 11.64 13.92
CA ALA A 351 -1.67 10.23 13.79
C ALA A 351 -1.85 9.47 15.11
N ILE A 352 -1.42 10.04 16.24
CA ILE A 352 -1.62 9.44 17.57
C ILE A 352 -3.11 9.39 17.93
N LEU A 353 -3.86 10.47 17.68
CA LEU A 353 -5.29 10.53 17.97
C LEU A 353 -6.10 9.47 17.21
N ARG A 354 -5.61 8.95 16.07
CA ARG A 354 -6.25 7.82 15.38
C ARG A 354 -6.33 6.56 16.24
N ALA A 355 -5.51 6.42 17.28
CA ALA A 355 -5.57 5.28 18.19
C ALA A 355 -6.95 5.15 18.86
N LEU A 356 -7.71 6.26 18.98
CA LEU A 356 -9.08 6.27 19.49
C LEU A 356 -10.05 5.47 18.61
N PHE A 357 -9.78 5.29 17.30
CA PHE A 357 -10.64 4.49 16.43
C PHE A 357 -10.58 3.00 16.75
N VAL A 358 -9.47 2.49 17.29
CA VAL A 358 -9.33 1.06 17.63
C VAL A 358 -10.37 0.62 18.66
N PRO A 359 -10.50 1.24 19.85
CA PRO A 359 -11.55 0.88 20.80
C PRO A 359 -12.95 1.17 20.26
N LEU A 360 -13.17 2.26 19.50
CA LEU A 360 -14.48 2.57 18.91
C LEU A 360 -14.96 1.47 17.94
N LEU A 361 -14.08 0.99 17.07
CA LEU A 361 -14.36 -0.13 16.17
C LEU A 361 -14.46 -1.45 16.93
N PHE A 362 -13.58 -1.69 17.91
CA PHE A 362 -13.64 -2.89 18.76
C PHE A 362 -14.95 -3.01 19.52
N PHE A 363 -15.56 -1.90 19.98
CA PHE A 363 -16.82 -1.91 20.72
C PHE A 363 -18.08 -1.80 19.82
N SER A 364 -17.88 -1.75 18.50
CA SER A 364 -18.96 -1.90 17.52
C SER A 364 -19.54 -3.33 17.53
N ASN A 365 -20.59 -3.58 16.75
CA ASN A 365 -21.32 -4.86 16.73
C ASN A 365 -20.54 -6.01 16.04
N ILE A 366 -19.39 -6.37 16.59
CA ILE A 366 -18.62 -7.56 16.21
C ILE A 366 -19.36 -8.82 16.68
N ARG A 367 -19.51 -9.80 15.78
CA ARG A 367 -20.12 -11.10 16.07
C ARG A 367 -19.37 -12.24 15.37
N PRO A 368 -19.11 -13.38 16.05
CA PRO A 368 -19.44 -13.68 17.45
C PRO A 368 -18.55 -12.92 18.45
N ARG A 369 -19.06 -12.70 19.67
CA ARG A 369 -18.33 -12.05 20.77
C ARG A 369 -18.54 -12.83 22.06
N HIS A 370 -17.44 -13.27 22.70
CA HIS A 370 -17.51 -14.14 23.88
C HIS A 370 -17.08 -13.46 25.19
N HIS A 371 -16.17 -12.47 25.14
CA HIS A 371 -15.50 -11.95 26.35
C HIS A 371 -15.77 -10.46 26.65
N SER A 372 -16.56 -9.77 25.83
CA SER A 372 -16.84 -8.33 25.97
C SER A 372 -18.28 -7.99 25.60
N ARG A 373 -18.73 -6.76 25.88
CA ARG A 373 -20.05 -6.25 25.49
C ARG A 373 -19.96 -5.37 24.24
N THR A 374 -21.01 -5.38 23.43
CA THR A 374 -21.20 -4.40 22.35
C THR A 374 -21.76 -3.11 22.96
N PHE A 375 -21.10 -1.98 22.72
CA PHE A 375 -21.61 -0.65 23.13
C PHE A 375 -22.18 0.15 21.96
N ILE A 376 -21.76 -0.19 20.74
CA ILE A 376 -22.15 0.53 19.52
C ILE A 376 -22.76 -0.49 18.56
N ASP A 377 -24.08 -0.47 18.45
CA ASP A 377 -24.88 -1.37 17.62
C ASP A 377 -25.53 -0.68 16.41
N ASP A 378 -25.40 0.65 16.35
CA ASP A 378 -25.88 1.48 15.26
C ASP A 378 -24.93 1.46 14.05
N ASP A 379 -25.47 1.04 12.90
CA ASP A 379 -24.75 0.94 11.63
C ASP A 379 -24.22 2.30 11.15
N LEU A 380 -24.97 3.39 11.38
CA LEU A 380 -24.60 4.74 10.95
C LEU A 380 -23.37 5.24 11.72
N LEU A 381 -23.29 4.96 13.01
CA LEU A 381 -22.14 5.32 13.83
C LEU A 381 -20.87 4.56 13.39
N PHE A 382 -21.00 3.28 13.06
CA PHE A 382 -19.90 2.51 12.46
C PHE A 382 -19.44 3.12 11.12
N ILE A 383 -20.38 3.47 10.23
CA ILE A 383 -20.09 4.12 8.95
C ILE A 383 -19.37 5.45 9.15
N LEU A 384 -19.81 6.27 10.12
CA LEU A 384 -19.17 7.54 10.46
C LEU A 384 -17.72 7.33 10.91
N PHE A 385 -17.47 6.38 11.83
CA PHE A 385 -16.13 6.07 12.28
C PHE A 385 -15.25 5.55 11.15
N MET A 386 -15.75 4.63 10.32
CA MET A 386 -15.02 4.10 9.18
C MET A 386 -14.65 5.19 8.18
N SER A 387 -15.57 6.13 7.89
CA SER A 387 -15.34 7.25 6.98
C SER A 387 -14.26 8.22 7.50
N LEU A 388 -14.34 8.60 8.78
CA LEU A 388 -13.32 9.44 9.41
C LEU A 388 -11.96 8.72 9.50
N PHE A 389 -11.99 7.45 9.88
CA PHE A 389 -10.80 6.63 10.03
C PHE A 389 -10.03 6.45 8.73
N SER A 390 -10.74 6.22 7.62
CA SER A 390 -10.13 6.04 6.31
C SER A 390 -9.70 7.35 5.67
N THR A 391 -10.49 8.42 5.81
CA THR A 391 -10.10 9.75 5.31
C THR A 391 -8.84 10.24 5.99
N THR A 392 -8.75 10.10 7.32
CA THR A 392 -7.55 10.48 8.06
C THR A 392 -6.35 9.57 7.74
N ASN A 393 -6.59 8.32 7.32
CA ASN A 393 -5.52 7.45 6.82
C ASN A 393 -4.84 8.04 5.60
N GLY A 394 -5.60 8.22 4.52
CA GLY A 394 -5.05 8.68 3.25
C GLY A 394 -4.45 10.07 3.38
N PHE A 395 -5.10 10.94 4.15
CA PHE A 395 -4.66 12.31 4.36
C PHE A 395 -3.30 12.38 5.06
N ILE A 396 -3.20 11.79 6.26
CA ILE A 396 -1.99 11.93 7.09
C ILE A 396 -0.84 11.15 6.47
N PHE A 397 -1.09 9.94 5.94
CA PHE A 397 -0.07 9.12 5.31
C PHE A 397 0.54 9.83 4.10
N SER A 398 -0.29 10.40 3.22
CA SER A 398 0.18 11.10 2.01
C SER A 398 0.89 12.41 2.34
N ALA A 399 0.36 13.19 3.27
CA ALA A 399 1.02 14.42 3.72
C ALA A 399 2.40 14.15 4.34
N ALA A 400 2.52 13.11 5.19
CA ALA A 400 3.80 12.71 5.78
C ALA A 400 4.77 12.18 4.71
N GLY A 401 4.30 11.33 3.79
CA GLY A 401 5.10 10.77 2.71
C GLY A 401 5.67 11.83 1.77
N ILE A 402 4.84 12.77 1.30
CA ILE A 402 5.27 13.89 0.46
C ILE A 402 6.21 14.84 1.21
N SER A 403 6.01 15.04 2.52
CA SER A 403 6.93 15.84 3.33
C SER A 403 8.29 15.15 3.47
N ALA A 404 8.33 13.82 3.62
CA ALA A 404 9.56 13.06 3.79
C ALA A 404 10.48 13.13 2.57
N THR A 405 9.93 13.20 1.34
CA THR A 405 10.75 13.25 0.12
C THR A 405 11.55 14.54 -0.03
N ARG A 406 11.22 15.59 0.75
CA ARG A 406 12.00 16.86 0.76
C ARG A 406 13.38 16.72 1.37
N PHE A 407 13.63 15.66 2.15
CA PHE A 407 14.92 15.39 2.79
C PHE A 407 15.76 14.36 2.02
N ALA A 408 15.30 13.95 0.82
CA ALA A 408 15.93 12.90 0.04
C ALA A 408 17.00 13.41 -0.95
N PHE A 409 17.25 14.72 -1.01
CA PHE A 409 18.18 15.36 -1.94
C PHE A 409 19.15 16.28 -1.22
#